data_AF-A0A6N0M137-F1
#
_entry.id   AF-A0A6N0M137-F1
#
_cell.length_a   1.000
_cell.length_b   1.000
_cell.length_c   1.000
_cell.angle_alpha   90.00
_cell.angle_beta   90.00
_cell.angle_gamma   90.00
#
_symmetry.space_group_name_H-M   'P 1'
#
loop_
_entity.id
_entity.type
_entity.pdbx_description
1 polymer ?
#
loop_
_entity_poly.entity_id
_entity_poly.type
_entity_poly.pdbx_seq_one_letter_code
_entity_poly.pdbx_strand_id
1 'polypeptide(L)'
;MRRLFALMLAICLWFNFASPAQALGANLTPCKDNPAFQELAANARNTTADPQSGKKRFERYSQALCGPEGYPHLIVDGRLDRAGDFLIPSILFLYIAGWIGWVGRAYLQAIKKESDTELKEIQIDLGLALPIIATGFAWPAAAVQELLSGKLAAKDSEIPVSPR
;
A
#
# COMPACT_ATOMS: atom_id res chain seq x y z
N MET A 1 2.22 19.62 -56.73
CA MET A 1 0.95 19.70 -55.98
C MET A 1 0.69 18.44 -55.15
N ARG A 2 0.47 17.25 -55.73
CA ARG A 2 0.18 15.99 -54.97
C ARG A 2 1.27 15.56 -53.97
N ARG A 3 2.56 15.68 -54.35
CA ARG A 3 3.68 15.28 -53.48
C ARG A 3 3.89 16.21 -52.27
N LEU A 4 3.56 17.49 -52.42
CA LEU A 4 3.63 18.47 -51.32
C LEU A 4 2.50 18.24 -50.29
N PHE A 5 1.30 17.90 -50.76
CA PHE A 5 0.18 17.51 -49.89
C PHE A 5 0.50 16.24 -49.09
N ALA A 6 1.12 15.24 -49.71
CA ALA A 6 1.54 14.02 -49.02
C ALA A 6 2.60 14.30 -47.94
N LEU A 7 3.55 15.19 -48.20
CA LEU A 7 4.57 15.60 -47.23
C LEU A 7 3.97 16.37 -46.05
N MET A 8 3.05 17.32 -46.30
CA MET A 8 2.35 18.03 -45.21
C MET A 8 1.52 17.07 -44.35
N LEU A 9 0.79 16.14 -44.96
CA LEU A 9 -0.01 15.16 -44.23
C LEU A 9 0.89 14.24 -43.37
N ALA A 10 2.02 13.79 -43.90
CA ALA A 10 2.97 12.94 -43.17
C ALA A 10 3.58 13.68 -41.96
N ILE A 11 3.92 14.96 -42.12
CA ILE A 11 4.45 15.80 -41.03
C ILE A 11 3.37 16.02 -39.96
N CYS A 12 2.14 16.37 -40.35
CA CYS A 12 1.03 16.51 -39.40
C CYS A 12 0.70 15.21 -38.67
N LEU A 13 0.84 14.07 -39.33
CA LEU A 13 0.64 12.76 -38.70
C LEU A 13 1.75 12.42 -37.69
N TRP A 14 3.00 12.80 -37.99
CA TRP A 14 4.15 12.58 -37.11
C TRP A 14 4.16 13.45 -35.86
N PHE A 15 3.60 14.67 -35.94
CA PHE A 15 3.48 15.61 -34.82
C PHE A 15 2.14 15.52 -34.08
N ASN A 16 1.40 14.40 -34.19
CA ASN A 16 0.24 14.19 -33.34
C ASN A 16 0.67 14.03 -31.88
N PHE A 17 0.51 15.09 -31.11
CA PHE A 17 0.44 15.10 -29.64
C PHE A 17 -0.89 14.49 -29.16
N ALA A 18 -1.26 13.31 -29.67
CA ALA A 18 -2.34 12.56 -29.06
C ALA A 18 -1.85 12.13 -27.66
N SER A 19 -2.55 12.59 -26.62
CA SER A 19 -2.30 12.13 -25.27
C SER A 19 -2.37 10.60 -25.27
N PRO A 20 -1.44 9.87 -24.63
CA PRO A 20 -1.52 8.42 -24.57
C PRO A 20 -2.89 8.04 -24.00
N ALA A 21 -3.68 7.32 -24.78
CA ALA A 21 -4.96 6.80 -24.34
C ALA A 21 -4.68 5.80 -23.22
N GLN A 22 -4.82 6.23 -21.96
CA GLN A 22 -4.83 5.34 -20.81
C GLN A 22 -6.19 4.65 -20.77
N ALA A 23 -6.37 3.63 -21.61
CA ALA A 23 -7.54 2.76 -21.56
C ALA A 23 -7.41 1.81 -20.36
N LEU A 24 -7.66 2.34 -19.17
CA LEU A 24 -7.75 1.58 -17.92
C LEU A 24 -8.92 0.56 -17.91
N GLY A 25 -9.85 0.69 -18.86
CA GLY A 25 -11.16 0.04 -18.79
C GLY A 25 -12.10 0.76 -17.81
N ALA A 26 -13.41 0.54 -17.93
CA ALA A 26 -14.44 1.05 -17.00
C ALA A 26 -14.80 2.55 -17.02
N ASN A 27 -14.56 3.28 -18.13
CA ASN A 27 -15.01 4.68 -18.31
C ASN A 27 -14.55 5.63 -17.21
N LEU A 28 -13.31 5.47 -16.75
CA LEU A 28 -12.74 6.31 -15.71
C LEU A 28 -12.25 7.64 -16.29
N THR A 29 -12.65 8.74 -15.67
CA THR A 29 -12.18 10.10 -16.01
C THR A 29 -11.52 10.74 -14.78
N PRO A 30 -10.59 11.70 -14.93
CA PRO A 30 -10.10 12.45 -13.78
C PRO A 30 -11.27 13.05 -12.99
N CYS A 31 -11.28 12.87 -11.67
CA CYS A 31 -12.40 13.31 -10.81
C CYS A 31 -12.66 14.81 -10.93
N LYS A 32 -11.61 15.63 -11.09
CA LYS A 32 -11.73 17.07 -11.35
C LYS A 32 -12.60 17.41 -12.57
N ASP A 33 -12.61 16.55 -13.58
CA ASP A 33 -13.29 16.73 -14.87
C ASP A 33 -14.64 15.96 -14.92
N ASN A 34 -15.02 15.29 -13.83
CA ASN A 34 -16.21 14.44 -13.76
C ASN A 34 -17.43 15.22 -13.20
N PRO A 35 -18.52 15.40 -13.97
CA PRO A 35 -19.68 16.18 -13.51
C PRO A 35 -20.36 15.61 -12.27
N ALA A 36 -20.49 14.29 -12.17
CA ALA A 36 -21.11 13.63 -11.00
C ALA A 36 -20.27 13.87 -9.74
N PHE A 37 -18.94 13.86 -9.85
CA PHE A 37 -18.05 14.21 -8.72
C PHE A 37 -18.24 15.67 -8.26
N GLN A 38 -18.42 16.61 -9.19
CA GLN A 38 -18.66 18.02 -8.88
C GLN A 38 -20.02 18.24 -8.18
N GLU A 39 -21.05 17.51 -8.59
CA GLU A 39 -22.37 17.53 -7.93
C GLU A 39 -22.30 17.00 -6.48
N LEU A 40 -21.56 15.91 -6.27
CA LEU A 40 -21.29 15.38 -4.93
C LEU A 40 -20.47 16.36 -4.07
N ALA A 41 -19.53 17.08 -4.68
CA ALA A 41 -18.71 18.08 -4.00
C ALA A 41 -19.54 19.28 -3.51
N ALA A 42 -20.58 19.68 -4.25
CA ALA A 42 -21.47 20.77 -3.84
C ALA A 42 -22.27 20.44 -2.56
N ASN A 43 -22.60 19.17 -2.36
CA ASN A 43 -23.34 18.67 -1.20
C ASN A 43 -22.44 17.96 -0.18
N ALA A 44 -21.15 18.32 -0.14
CA ALA A 44 -20.15 17.64 0.68
C ALA A 44 -20.42 17.78 2.18
N ARG A 45 -20.76 16.65 2.83
CA ARG A 45 -20.81 16.59 4.31
C ARG A 45 -19.42 16.77 4.90
N ASN A 46 -19.34 17.53 5.99
CA ASN A 46 -18.12 17.71 6.77
C ASN A 46 -17.77 16.45 7.55
N THR A 47 -16.52 15.99 7.44
CA THR A 47 -16.02 14.80 8.13
C THR A 47 -15.79 15.08 9.62
N THR A 48 -15.32 16.28 9.94
CA THR A 48 -14.91 16.70 11.28
C THR A 48 -15.62 18.02 11.65
N ALA A 49 -15.33 18.55 12.85
CA ALA A 49 -15.84 19.84 13.29
C ALA A 49 -15.38 21.04 12.43
N ASP A 50 -14.33 20.87 11.62
CA ASP A 50 -13.91 21.87 10.64
C ASP A 50 -14.99 22.01 9.54
N PRO A 51 -15.62 23.19 9.38
CA PRO A 51 -16.64 23.43 8.36
C PRO A 51 -16.14 23.28 6.92
N GLN A 52 -14.82 23.24 6.69
CA GLN A 52 -14.20 23.06 5.37
C GLN A 52 -13.72 21.62 5.13
N SER A 53 -13.93 20.69 6.08
CA SER A 53 -13.43 19.32 5.96
C SER A 53 -14.03 18.57 4.76
N GLY A 54 -15.29 18.83 4.42
CA GLY A 54 -15.93 18.30 3.21
C GLY A 54 -15.23 18.80 1.94
N LYS A 55 -15.04 20.12 1.83
CA LYS A 55 -14.36 20.74 0.67
C LYS A 55 -12.93 20.23 0.50
N LYS A 56 -12.13 20.22 1.56
CA LYS A 56 -10.75 19.70 1.55
C LYS A 56 -10.67 18.25 1.11
N ARG A 57 -11.66 17.42 1.48
CA ARG A 57 -11.74 16.01 1.05
C ARG A 57 -11.92 15.90 -0.46
N PHE A 58 -12.84 16.67 -1.04
CA PHE A 58 -13.06 16.68 -2.49
C PHE A 58 -11.91 17.32 -3.27
N GLU A 59 -11.28 18.39 -2.74
CA GLU A 59 -10.05 18.96 -3.31
C GLU A 59 -8.95 17.91 -3.42
N ARG A 60 -8.73 17.12 -2.35
CA ARG A 60 -7.75 16.03 -2.35
C ARG A 60 -8.12 14.91 -3.33
N TYR A 61 -9.39 14.54 -3.43
CA TYR A 61 -9.84 13.45 -4.31
C TYR A 61 -9.95 13.86 -5.79
N SER A 62 -9.90 15.15 -6.10
CA SER A 62 -9.94 15.66 -7.48
C SER A 62 -8.82 15.12 -8.39
N GLN A 63 -7.68 14.73 -7.81
CA GLN A 63 -6.54 14.13 -8.52
C GLN A 63 -6.75 12.65 -8.87
N ALA A 64 -7.73 11.97 -8.25
CA ALA A 64 -8.02 10.56 -8.49
C ALA A 64 -8.75 10.36 -9.83
N LEU A 65 -9.02 9.10 -10.17
CA LEU A 65 -9.89 8.73 -11.28
C LEU A 65 -11.27 8.38 -10.73
N CYS A 66 -12.32 8.85 -11.39
CA CYS A 66 -13.70 8.65 -10.99
C CYS A 66 -14.45 7.81 -12.02
N GLY A 67 -15.34 6.95 -11.54
CA GLY A 67 -16.33 6.27 -12.37
C GLY A 67 -17.45 7.19 -12.84
N PRO A 68 -18.38 6.69 -13.66
CA PRO A 68 -19.53 7.46 -14.13
C PRO A 68 -20.44 7.96 -12.99
N GLU A 69 -20.43 7.31 -11.84
CA GLU A 69 -21.13 7.72 -10.62
C GLU A 69 -20.43 8.84 -9.84
N GLY A 70 -19.23 9.24 -10.25
CA GLY A 70 -18.47 10.33 -9.62
C GLY A 70 -17.74 9.92 -8.35
N TYR A 71 -17.49 8.63 -8.10
CA TYR A 71 -16.69 8.19 -6.96
C TYR A 71 -15.26 7.85 -7.36
N PRO A 72 -14.27 8.16 -6.51
CA PRO A 72 -12.87 7.86 -6.80
C PRO A 72 -12.61 6.35 -6.76
N HIS A 73 -12.09 5.79 -7.84
CA HIS A 73 -11.69 4.40 -8.00
C HIS A 73 -10.16 4.28 -7.95
N LEU A 74 -9.67 3.46 -7.02
CA LEU A 74 -8.25 3.17 -6.86
C LEU A 74 -7.76 2.25 -7.98
N ILE A 75 -6.57 2.51 -8.50
CA ILE A 75 -5.91 1.62 -9.47
C ILE A 75 -4.81 0.84 -8.77
N VAL A 76 -4.92 -0.48 -8.76
CA VAL A 76 -4.04 -1.37 -7.98
C VAL A 76 -3.19 -2.31 -8.85
N ASP A 77 -2.97 -1.95 -10.12
CA ASP A 77 -2.24 -2.77 -11.10
C ASP A 77 -0.70 -2.66 -11.02
N GLY A 78 -0.18 -1.80 -10.13
CA GLY A 78 1.25 -1.61 -9.90
C GLY A 78 1.88 -0.44 -10.66
N ARG A 79 1.11 0.36 -11.41
CA ARG A 79 1.62 1.56 -12.08
C ARG A 79 2.07 2.64 -11.09
N LEU A 80 3.12 3.37 -11.44
CA LEU A 80 3.75 4.34 -10.53
C LEU A 80 3.03 5.69 -10.45
N ASP A 81 2.31 6.09 -11.50
CA ASP A 81 1.45 7.29 -11.50
C ASP A 81 0.28 7.20 -10.51
N ARG A 82 -0.07 5.97 -10.09
CA ARG A 82 -1.06 5.67 -9.06
C ARG A 82 -0.48 4.90 -7.87
N ALA A 83 0.84 5.01 -7.62
CA ALA A 83 1.48 4.30 -6.51
C ALA A 83 0.89 4.65 -5.12
N GLY A 84 0.34 5.85 -4.96
CA GLY A 84 -0.34 6.29 -3.74
C GLY A 84 -1.64 5.57 -3.44
N ASP A 85 -2.27 4.94 -4.45
CA ASP A 85 -3.55 4.25 -4.30
C ASP A 85 -3.40 2.96 -3.51
N PHE A 86 -2.29 2.23 -3.70
CA PHE A 86 -2.09 0.93 -3.06
C PHE A 86 -0.62 0.56 -2.78
N LEU A 87 0.32 0.87 -3.67
CA LEU A 87 1.72 0.44 -3.51
C LEU A 87 2.36 1.05 -2.25
N ILE A 88 2.22 2.36 -2.05
CA ILE A 88 2.77 3.06 -0.87
C ILE A 88 2.12 2.55 0.43
N PRO A 89 0.77 2.50 0.55
CA PRO A 89 0.12 1.89 1.70
C PRO A 89 0.53 0.44 1.96
N SER A 90 0.74 -0.37 0.92
CA SER A 90 1.15 -1.76 1.04
C SER A 90 2.56 -1.91 1.63
N ILE A 91 3.52 -1.11 1.15
CA ILE A 91 4.89 -1.11 1.69
C ILE A 91 4.87 -0.69 3.16
N LEU A 92 4.11 0.37 3.49
CA LEU A 92 3.97 0.84 4.87
C LEU A 92 3.35 -0.25 5.77
N PHE A 93 2.29 -0.91 5.29
CA PHE A 93 1.65 -2.00 6.02
C PHE A 93 2.60 -3.17 6.25
N LEU A 94 3.26 -3.67 5.21
CA LEU A 94 4.22 -4.78 5.33
C LEU A 94 5.37 -4.45 6.27
N TYR A 95 5.85 -3.21 6.25
CA TYR A 95 6.90 -2.75 7.16
C TYR A 95 6.45 -2.77 8.63
N ILE A 96 5.24 -2.26 8.92
CA ILE A 96 4.68 -2.24 10.28
C ILE A 96 4.32 -3.66 10.74
N ALA A 97 3.66 -4.44 9.90
CA ALA A 97 3.25 -5.81 10.21
C ALA A 97 4.45 -6.72 10.44
N GLY A 98 5.48 -6.59 9.59
CA GLY A 98 6.74 -7.30 9.77
C GLY A 98 7.46 -6.88 11.05
N TRP A 99 7.46 -5.60 11.42
CA TRP A 99 8.00 -5.14 12.71
C TRP A 99 7.27 -5.81 13.88
N ILE A 100 5.93 -5.71 13.91
CA ILE A 100 5.11 -6.29 14.99
C ILE A 100 5.34 -7.80 15.11
N GLY A 101 5.25 -8.52 13.98
CA GLY A 101 5.44 -9.97 13.94
C GLY A 101 6.85 -10.39 14.36
N TRP A 102 7.88 -9.68 13.91
CA TRP A 102 9.26 -9.97 14.24
C TRP A 102 9.57 -9.72 15.72
N VAL A 103 9.12 -8.60 16.27
CA VAL A 103 9.27 -8.27 17.69
C VAL A 103 8.56 -9.28 18.57
N GLY A 104 7.32 -9.66 18.22
CA GLY A 104 6.59 -10.70 18.94
C GLY A 104 7.30 -12.05 18.90
N ARG A 105 7.79 -12.46 17.72
CA ARG A 105 8.58 -13.69 17.57
C ARG A 105 9.86 -13.67 18.41
N ALA A 106 10.60 -12.56 18.38
CA ALA A 106 11.83 -12.40 19.15
C ALA A 106 11.58 -12.45 20.66
N TYR A 107 10.49 -11.84 21.14
CA TYR A 107 10.08 -11.93 22.53
C TYR A 107 9.76 -13.38 22.93
N LEU A 108 8.95 -14.09 22.14
CA LEU A 108 8.63 -15.50 22.37
C LEU A 108 9.88 -16.39 22.40
N GLN A 109 10.85 -16.15 21.50
CA GLN A 109 12.11 -16.90 21.48
C GLN A 109 13.02 -16.61 22.68
N ALA A 110 12.93 -15.41 23.26
CA ALA A 110 13.70 -15.04 24.44
C ALA A 110 13.11 -15.69 25.70
N ILE A 111 11.80 -15.56 25.93
CA ILE A 111 11.15 -16.09 27.14
C ILE A 111 11.10 -17.63 27.17
N LYS A 112 11.07 -18.31 26.01
CA LYS A 112 11.11 -19.78 25.91
C LYS A 112 12.37 -20.42 26.52
N LYS A 113 13.40 -19.63 26.82
CA LYS A 113 14.64 -20.08 27.47
C LYS A 113 14.58 -19.95 28.98
N GLU A 114 13.53 -19.31 29.50
CA GLU A 114 13.29 -19.10 30.92
C GLU A 114 12.36 -20.19 31.48
N SER A 115 12.46 -20.44 32.79
CA SER A 115 11.70 -21.51 33.46
C SER A 115 10.21 -21.23 33.63
N ASP A 116 9.80 -19.96 33.56
CA ASP A 116 8.46 -19.44 33.81
C ASP A 116 7.85 -18.81 32.54
N THR A 117 8.04 -19.49 31.39
CA THR A 117 7.64 -19.01 30.07
C THR A 117 6.16 -18.57 30.03
N GLU A 118 5.25 -19.41 30.55
CA GLU A 118 3.81 -19.16 30.52
C GLU A 118 3.41 -17.95 31.37
N LEU A 119 4.14 -17.69 32.48
CA LEU A 119 3.91 -16.52 33.32
C LEU A 119 4.33 -15.24 32.59
N LYS A 120 5.43 -15.28 31.84
CA LYS A 120 5.91 -14.14 31.05
C LYS A 120 5.07 -13.82 29.82
N GLU A 121 4.25 -14.74 29.34
CA GLU A 121 3.27 -14.47 28.28
C GLU A 121 2.09 -13.61 28.78
N ILE A 122 1.66 -13.79 30.03
CA ILE A 122 0.58 -13.00 30.65
C ILE A 122 1.10 -11.74 31.36
N GLN A 123 2.25 -11.84 32.02
CA GLN A 123 2.93 -10.75 32.70
C GLN A 123 4.17 -10.37 31.89
N ILE A 124 3.95 -9.50 30.90
CA ILE A 124 5.01 -9.08 29.97
C ILE A 124 6.16 -8.43 30.73
N ASP A 125 7.33 -9.07 30.65
CA ASP A 125 8.59 -8.51 31.12
C ASP A 125 8.99 -7.30 30.26
N LEU A 126 8.72 -6.10 30.77
CA LEU A 126 9.02 -4.85 30.08
C LEU A 126 10.52 -4.61 29.90
N GLY A 127 11.36 -5.14 30.80
CA GLY A 127 12.81 -5.02 30.72
C GLY A 127 13.37 -5.76 29.50
N LEU A 128 12.72 -6.86 29.12
CA LEU A 128 13.02 -7.62 27.91
C LEU A 128 12.28 -7.10 26.67
N ALA A 129 11.01 -6.72 26.80
CA ALA A 129 10.18 -6.33 25.66
C ALA A 129 10.60 -4.99 25.02
N LEU A 130 10.87 -3.96 25.81
CA LEU A 130 11.22 -2.62 25.31
C LEU A 130 12.48 -2.61 24.40
N PRO A 131 13.61 -3.26 24.75
CA PRO A 131 14.76 -3.33 23.86
C PRO A 131 14.48 -4.13 22.58
N ILE A 132 13.67 -5.19 22.64
CA ILE A 132 13.25 -5.95 21.45
C ILE A 132 12.40 -5.07 20.53
N ILE A 133 11.43 -4.33 21.07
CA ILE A 133 10.61 -3.39 20.30
C ILE A 133 11.49 -2.33 19.63
N ALA A 134 12.45 -1.77 20.38
CA ALA A 134 13.36 -0.72 19.90
C ALA A 134 14.29 -1.19 18.77
N THR A 135 14.60 -2.49 18.69
CA THR A 135 15.44 -3.06 17.63
C THR A 135 14.64 -3.56 16.41
N GLY A 136 13.31 -3.57 16.48
CA GLY A 136 12.45 -4.13 15.44
C GLY A 136 12.44 -3.38 14.10
N PHE A 137 12.97 -2.14 14.02
CA PHE A 137 13.08 -1.42 12.74
C PHE A 137 13.96 -2.17 11.72
N ALA A 138 14.92 -2.96 12.19
CA ALA A 138 15.83 -3.73 11.35
C ALA A 138 15.29 -5.13 10.98
N TRP A 139 14.00 -5.41 11.23
CA TRP A 139 13.40 -6.73 11.00
C TRP A 139 13.63 -7.30 9.59
N PRO A 140 13.61 -6.54 8.47
CA PRO A 140 13.79 -7.14 7.15
C PRO A 140 15.20 -7.72 6.99
N ALA A 141 16.21 -7.00 7.48
CA ALA A 141 17.60 -7.45 7.44
C ALA A 141 17.81 -8.67 8.34
N ALA A 142 17.27 -8.65 9.56
CA ALA A 142 17.35 -9.77 10.50
C ALA A 142 16.62 -11.02 9.96
N ALA A 143 15.45 -10.85 9.34
CA ALA A 143 14.70 -11.94 8.73
C ALA A 143 15.46 -12.58 7.55
N VAL A 144 16.09 -11.78 6.69
CA VAL A 144 16.95 -12.30 5.61
C VAL A 144 18.16 -13.04 6.18
N GLN A 145 18.81 -12.51 7.22
CA GLN A 145 19.93 -13.20 7.87
C GLN A 145 19.50 -14.55 8.48
N GLU A 146 18.37 -14.60 9.17
CA GLU A 146 17.84 -15.85 9.74
C GLU A 146 17.39 -16.85 8.68
N LEU A 147 16.84 -16.38 7.56
CA LEU A 147 16.49 -17.21 6.42
C LEU A 147 17.74 -17.86 5.81
N LEU A 148 18.78 -17.06 5.52
CA LEU A 148 20.02 -17.53 4.90
C LEU A 148 20.86 -18.41 5.84
N SER A 149 20.76 -18.20 7.16
CA SER A 149 21.44 -19.03 8.15
C SER A 149 20.66 -20.29 8.54
N GLY A 150 19.46 -20.51 8.00
CA GLY A 150 18.62 -21.66 8.32
C GLY A 150 18.04 -21.64 9.74
N LYS A 151 17.98 -20.47 10.39
CA LYS A 151 17.46 -20.28 11.75
C LYS A 151 15.99 -19.82 11.78
N LEU A 152 15.44 -19.46 10.62
CA LEU A 152 14.08 -18.95 10.53
C LEU A 152 13.04 -20.03 10.87
N ALA A 153 13.25 -21.27 10.40
CA ALA A 153 12.33 -22.40 10.53
C ALA A 153 13.02 -23.61 11.17
N ALA A 154 12.25 -24.43 11.88
CA ALA A 154 12.67 -25.76 12.35
C ALA A 154 12.57 -26.79 11.22
N LYS A 155 13.23 -27.94 11.36
CA LYS A 155 13.09 -29.05 10.40
C LYS A 155 11.74 -29.74 10.58
N ASP A 156 11.17 -30.25 9.49
CA ASP A 156 9.90 -31.00 9.53
C ASP A 156 9.95 -32.21 10.47
N SER A 157 11.12 -32.86 10.62
CA SER A 157 11.32 -33.99 11.54
C SER A 157 11.33 -33.60 13.02
N GLU A 158 11.52 -32.33 13.34
CA GLU A 158 11.55 -31.80 14.71
C GLU A 158 10.17 -31.27 15.13
N ILE A 159 9.23 -31.18 14.19
CA ILE A 159 7.85 -30.72 14.44
C ILE A 159 6.96 -31.95 14.58
N PRO A 160 6.32 -32.18 15.74
CA PRO A 160 5.45 -33.33 15.93
C PRO A 160 4.22 -33.24 15.00
N VAL A 161 3.94 -34.34 14.29
CA VAL A 161 2.76 -34.49 13.42
C VAL A 161 1.83 -35.56 13.96
N SER A 162 0.51 -35.39 13.78
CA SER A 162 -0.47 -36.42 14.10
C SER A 162 -0.35 -37.62 13.14
N PRO A 163 -0.83 -38.82 13.54
CA PRO A 163 -0.95 -39.96 12.63
C PRO A 163 -1.73 -39.58 11.37
N ARG A 164 -1.27 -40.08 10.22
CA ARG A 164 -1.88 -39.85 8.90
C ARG A 164 -3.04 -40.80 8.64
#